data_AF-A0A7S2EFY7-F1
#
_entry.id   AF-A0A7S2EFY7-F1
#
_cell.length_a   1.000
_cell.length_b   1.000
_cell.length_c   1.000
_cell.angle_alpha   90.00
_cell.angle_beta   90.00
_cell.angle_gamma   90.00
#
_symmetry.space_group_name_H-M   'P 1'
#
loop_
_entity.id
_entity.type
_entity.pdbx_description
1 polymer ?
#
loop_
_entity_poly.entity_id
_entity_poly.type
_entity_poly.pdbx_seq_one_letter_code
_entity_poly.pdbx_strand_id
1 'polypeptide(L)'
;MIVVKFFCLYKGLTADRVKETCEDMANEAGTVQIGSDTFFITVPFFVDNSPRDLPKDLHDALVDAIQLQCKVDSGGQADGAPIMSEIETRLRSLITSHLDMLQALTVSKEASCESFLSQIVSLTNSLDSYDISGESKVASLPKIKIVSIDVNATDVHHTLKDAAASDSSIAEFLDKGGKFDPSSIDADEKKTARYIKDTHVTMVHCSRSSQHEMRQRFGSLEGSELDVVVNGFLFNDEIAALSVEIPGKTLGNQSLDVPPSENEFAHITVWCGDGVEAVKSNSLP
;
A
#
# COMPACT_ATOMS: atom_id res chain seq x y z
N MET A 1 -10.39 -31.23 8.95
CA MET A 1 -10.18 -30.26 7.83
C MET A 1 -10.23 -28.78 8.20
N ILE A 2 -10.71 -28.37 9.38
CA ILE A 2 -10.85 -26.94 9.74
C ILE A 2 -9.53 -26.18 9.65
N VAL A 3 -8.44 -26.69 10.22
CA VAL A 3 -7.10 -26.05 10.20
C VAL A 3 -6.63 -25.76 8.78
N VAL A 4 -6.81 -26.72 7.86
CA VAL A 4 -6.43 -26.58 6.45
C VAL A 4 -7.28 -25.53 5.74
N LYS A 5 -8.59 -25.47 6.03
CA LYS A 5 -9.47 -24.42 5.50
C LYS A 5 -9.06 -23.03 5.99
N PHE A 6 -8.75 -22.90 7.28
CA PHE A 6 -8.24 -21.64 7.83
C PHE A 6 -6.94 -21.22 7.17
N PHE A 7 -5.98 -22.14 7.01
CA PHE A 7 -4.75 -21.86 6.28
C PHE A 7 -5.00 -21.38 4.84
N CYS A 8 -5.89 -22.07 4.10
CA CYS A 8 -6.23 -21.69 2.72
C CYS A 8 -6.95 -20.34 2.64
N LEU A 9 -7.79 -19.99 3.62
CA LEU A 9 -8.50 -18.71 3.68
C LEU A 9 -7.53 -17.53 3.82
N TYR A 10 -6.45 -17.71 4.59
CA TYR A 10 -5.43 -16.70 4.82
C TYR A 10 -4.20 -16.87 3.93
N LYS A 11 -4.32 -17.63 2.83
CA LYS A 11 -3.21 -17.86 1.89
C LYS A 11 -2.77 -16.52 1.28
N GLY A 12 -1.54 -16.11 1.57
CA GLY A 12 -0.97 -14.82 1.13
C GLY A 12 -1.10 -13.68 2.15
N LEU A 13 -1.64 -13.98 3.34
CA LEU A 13 -1.67 -13.07 4.48
C LEU A 13 -0.68 -13.57 5.55
N THR A 14 0.42 -12.87 5.73
CA THR A 14 1.37 -13.17 6.82
C THR A 14 0.90 -12.51 8.11
N ALA A 15 1.33 -13.04 9.26
CA ALA A 15 1.07 -12.40 10.56
C ALA A 15 1.59 -10.95 10.59
N ASP A 16 2.74 -10.70 9.97
CA ASP A 16 3.32 -9.37 9.84
C ASP A 16 2.42 -8.41 9.05
N ARG A 17 1.83 -8.89 7.94
CA ARG A 17 0.92 -8.07 7.13
C ARG A 17 -0.39 -7.76 7.85
N VAL A 18 -0.88 -8.70 8.67
CA VAL A 18 -2.05 -8.44 9.56
C VAL A 18 -1.69 -7.40 10.61
N LYS A 19 -0.53 -7.54 11.25
CA LYS A 19 -0.04 -6.60 12.25
C LYS A 19 0.10 -5.19 11.67
N GLU A 20 0.72 -5.06 10.51
CA GLU A 20 0.85 -3.80 9.78
C GLU A 20 -0.51 -3.18 9.46
N THR A 21 -1.46 -3.98 8.96
CA THR A 21 -2.83 -3.50 8.70
C THR A 21 -3.51 -2.98 9.97
N CYS A 22 -3.33 -3.68 11.10
CA CYS A 22 -3.88 -3.25 12.38
C CYS A 22 -3.19 -1.98 12.90
N GLU A 23 -1.87 -1.84 12.72
CA GLU A 23 -1.11 -0.63 13.02
C GLU A 23 -1.61 0.56 12.21
N ASP A 24 -1.81 0.39 10.91
CA ASP A 24 -2.38 1.40 10.02
C ASP A 24 -3.78 1.83 10.49
N MET A 25 -4.66 0.87 10.80
CA MET A 25 -6.01 1.17 11.32
C MET A 25 -5.97 1.92 12.65
N ALA A 26 -5.06 1.55 13.56
CA ALA A 26 -4.92 2.20 14.86
C ALA A 26 -4.32 3.62 14.75
N ASN A 27 -3.41 3.82 13.78
CA ASN A 27 -2.91 5.14 13.40
C ASN A 27 -4.02 6.01 12.80
N GLU A 28 -4.87 5.43 11.93
CA GLU A 28 -6.02 6.13 11.33
C GLU A 28 -7.06 6.56 12.37
N ALA A 29 -7.31 5.73 13.39
CA ALA A 29 -8.19 6.05 14.51
C ALA A 29 -7.56 7.02 15.54
N GLY A 30 -6.34 7.52 15.29
CA GLY A 30 -5.63 8.45 16.18
C GLY A 30 -5.31 7.85 17.55
N THR A 31 -5.27 6.52 17.65
CA THR A 31 -5.20 5.80 18.94
C THR A 31 -3.78 5.45 19.34
N VAL A 32 -2.79 5.60 18.44
CA VAL A 32 -1.38 5.25 18.67
C VAL A 32 -0.52 6.51 18.62
N GLN A 33 0.20 6.78 19.70
CA GLN A 33 1.33 7.71 19.67
C GLN A 33 2.50 7.06 18.95
N ILE A 34 3.01 7.74 17.93
CA ILE A 34 4.22 7.35 17.19
C ILE A 34 5.38 7.21 18.19
N GLY A 35 5.93 6.00 18.30
CA GLY A 35 7.08 5.69 19.16
C GLY A 35 6.79 4.80 20.37
N SER A 36 5.55 4.36 20.58
CA SER A 36 5.22 3.38 21.62
C SER A 36 4.86 2.03 20.99
N ASP A 37 5.72 1.02 21.14
CA ASP A 37 5.49 -0.38 20.74
C ASP A 37 4.31 -1.05 21.49
N THR A 38 3.56 -0.29 22.30
CA THR A 38 2.80 -0.83 23.44
C THR A 38 1.32 -1.08 23.20
N PHE A 39 0.74 -0.81 22.04
CA PHE A 39 -0.71 -0.98 21.88
C PHE A 39 -1.15 -2.39 21.49
N PHE A 40 -0.27 -3.20 20.89
CA PHE A 40 -0.62 -4.54 20.42
C PHE A 40 -0.23 -5.60 21.45
N ILE A 41 -1.24 -6.28 21.98
CA ILE A 41 -1.01 -7.45 22.82
C ILE A 41 -0.60 -8.60 21.90
N THR A 42 0.67 -8.99 21.99
CA THR A 42 1.22 -10.11 21.24
C THR A 42 1.28 -11.34 22.12
N VAL A 43 0.43 -12.33 21.84
CA VAL A 43 0.43 -13.59 22.60
C VAL A 43 1.31 -14.60 21.88
N PRO A 44 2.40 -15.06 22.50
CA PRO A 44 3.22 -16.11 21.89
C PRO A 44 2.40 -17.39 21.78
N PHE A 45 2.50 -18.04 20.62
CA PHE A 45 1.96 -19.38 20.39
C PHE A 45 3.08 -20.40 20.23
N PHE A 46 4.17 -20.04 19.55
CA PHE A 46 5.37 -20.86 19.42
C PHE A 46 6.44 -20.47 20.44
N VAL A 47 7.27 -21.43 20.85
CA VAL A 47 8.40 -21.21 21.77
C VAL A 47 9.43 -20.26 21.14
N ASP A 48 9.64 -20.37 19.83
CA ASP A 48 10.45 -19.43 19.04
C ASP A 48 9.88 -19.28 17.62
N ASN A 49 10.31 -18.23 16.93
CA ASN A 49 9.86 -17.91 15.57
C ASN A 49 10.69 -18.61 14.47
N SER A 50 11.51 -19.60 14.83
CA SER A 50 12.39 -20.25 13.87
C SER A 50 11.58 -21.27 13.06
N PRO A 51 11.69 -21.28 11.72
CA PRO A 51 11.06 -22.33 10.92
C PRO A 51 11.65 -23.68 11.34
N ARG A 52 10.77 -24.62 11.71
CA ARG A 52 11.15 -25.97 12.09
C ARG A 52 10.55 -26.98 11.13
N ASP A 53 11.33 -28.02 10.84
CA ASP A 53 10.90 -29.10 9.97
C ASP A 53 9.84 -29.96 10.66
N LEU A 54 8.74 -30.21 9.93
CA LEU A 54 7.74 -31.17 10.35
C LEU A 54 8.19 -32.59 9.96
N PRO A 55 7.75 -33.62 10.71
CA PRO A 55 7.87 -35.01 10.27
C PRO A 55 7.35 -35.18 8.85
N LYS A 56 8.10 -35.89 8.02
CA LYS A 56 7.83 -36.00 6.58
C LYS A 56 6.41 -36.50 6.28
N ASP A 57 5.94 -37.48 7.02
CA ASP A 57 4.59 -38.03 6.92
C ASP A 57 3.50 -37.00 7.25
N LEU A 58 3.69 -36.20 8.30
CA LEU A 58 2.76 -35.12 8.66
C LEU A 58 2.79 -33.98 7.63
N HIS A 59 3.99 -33.62 7.16
CA HIS A 59 4.18 -32.63 6.09
C HIS A 59 3.44 -33.06 4.82
N ASP A 60 3.69 -34.28 4.33
CA ASP A 60 3.09 -34.81 3.11
C ASP A 60 1.56 -34.88 3.25
N ALA A 61 1.05 -35.27 4.43
CA ALA A 61 -0.38 -35.28 4.70
C ALA A 61 -1.03 -33.89 4.70
N LEU A 62 -0.32 -32.86 5.18
CA LEU A 62 -0.78 -31.47 5.13
C LEU A 62 -0.78 -30.93 3.70
N VAL A 63 0.27 -31.23 2.91
CA VAL A 63 0.35 -30.86 1.50
C VAL A 63 -0.84 -31.45 0.71
N ASP A 64 -1.09 -32.75 0.87
CA ASP A 64 -2.22 -33.42 0.22
C ASP A 64 -3.56 -32.77 0.59
N ALA A 65 -3.73 -32.41 1.87
CA ALA A 65 -4.95 -31.77 2.35
C ALA A 65 -5.14 -30.35 1.80
N ILE A 66 -4.07 -29.56 1.70
CA ILE A 66 -4.08 -28.22 1.09
C ILE A 66 -4.43 -28.34 -0.39
N GLN A 67 -3.81 -29.27 -1.12
CA GLN A 67 -4.09 -29.49 -2.54
C GLN A 67 -5.54 -29.90 -2.76
N LEU A 68 -6.09 -30.80 -1.93
CA LEU A 68 -7.49 -31.18 -1.99
C LEU A 68 -8.40 -29.97 -1.73
N GLN A 69 -8.11 -29.17 -0.70
CA GLN A 69 -8.91 -27.99 -0.36
C GLN A 69 -8.89 -26.96 -1.50
N CYS A 70 -7.74 -26.68 -2.12
CA CYS A 70 -7.65 -25.80 -3.28
C CYS A 70 -8.46 -26.29 -4.48
N LYS A 71 -8.50 -27.61 -4.73
CA LYS A 71 -9.33 -28.19 -5.80
C LYS A 71 -10.83 -28.04 -5.52
N VAL A 72 -11.24 -28.20 -4.27
CA VAL A 72 -12.63 -27.98 -3.83
C VAL A 72 -13.02 -26.50 -3.99
N ASP A 73 -12.16 -25.58 -3.56
CA ASP A 73 -12.43 -24.14 -3.63
C ASP A 73 -12.48 -23.62 -5.08
N SER A 74 -11.79 -24.30 -6.01
CA SER A 74 -11.79 -23.98 -7.44
C SER A 74 -12.99 -24.56 -8.21
N GLY A 75 -13.98 -25.14 -7.53
CA GLY A 75 -15.19 -25.68 -8.14
C GLY A 75 -15.07 -27.09 -8.74
N GLY A 76 -14.06 -27.87 -8.33
CA GLY A 76 -13.93 -29.28 -8.74
C GLY A 76 -15.09 -30.16 -8.24
N GLN A 77 -15.54 -31.12 -9.07
CA GLN A 77 -16.69 -31.99 -8.77
C GLN A 77 -16.54 -32.86 -7.52
N ALA A 78 -17.69 -33.13 -6.90
CA ALA A 78 -17.90 -33.69 -5.56
C ALA A 78 -17.70 -35.22 -5.41
N ASP A 79 -16.73 -35.83 -6.10
CA ASP A 79 -16.23 -37.16 -5.71
C ASP A 79 -15.32 -37.11 -4.45
N GLY A 80 -15.16 -35.92 -3.88
CA GLY A 80 -14.24 -35.62 -2.80
C GLY A 80 -14.70 -35.97 -1.38
N ALA A 81 -15.97 -36.35 -1.12
CA ALA A 81 -16.41 -36.61 0.26
C ALA A 81 -15.72 -37.83 0.92
N PRO A 82 -15.58 -38.99 0.24
CA PRO A 82 -14.82 -40.13 0.78
C PRO A 82 -13.33 -39.80 0.94
N ILE A 83 -12.75 -39.12 -0.05
CA ILE A 83 -11.32 -38.73 -0.07
C ILE A 83 -11.02 -37.70 1.03
N MET A 84 -11.92 -36.74 1.26
CA MET A 84 -11.80 -35.74 2.33
C MET A 84 -11.88 -36.40 3.70
N SER A 85 -12.76 -37.39 3.86
CA SER A 85 -12.86 -38.19 5.10
C SER A 85 -11.58 -38.99 5.36
N GLU A 86 -11.00 -39.59 4.32
CA GLU A 86 -9.74 -40.34 4.40
C GLU A 86 -8.57 -39.43 4.79
N ILE A 87 -8.40 -38.30 4.10
CA ILE A 87 -7.35 -37.32 4.41
C ILE A 87 -7.54 -36.73 5.81
N GLU A 88 -8.78 -36.44 6.22
CA GLU A 88 -9.05 -35.97 7.58
C GLU A 88 -8.66 -37.02 8.63
N THR A 89 -9.02 -38.28 8.40
CA THR A 89 -8.69 -39.39 9.31
C THR A 89 -7.17 -39.56 9.43
N ARG A 90 -6.47 -39.55 8.28
CA ARG A 90 -5.00 -39.62 8.23
C ARG A 90 -4.36 -38.44 8.97
N LEU A 91 -4.80 -37.21 8.72
CA LEU A 91 -4.30 -36.02 9.41
C LEU A 91 -4.51 -36.09 10.92
N ARG A 92 -5.71 -36.46 11.37
CA ARG A 92 -6.00 -36.60 12.81
C ARG A 92 -5.08 -37.64 13.44
N SER A 93 -4.92 -38.79 12.80
CA SER A 93 -4.04 -39.84 13.30
C SER A 93 -2.58 -39.39 13.39
N LEU A 94 -2.06 -38.69 12.38
CA LEU A 94 -0.69 -38.19 12.36
C LEU A 94 -0.46 -37.08 13.39
N ILE A 95 -1.41 -36.14 13.53
CA ILE A 95 -1.36 -35.10 14.57
C ILE A 95 -1.35 -35.74 15.97
N THR A 96 -2.17 -36.77 16.20
CA THR A 96 -2.15 -37.51 17.47
C THR A 96 -0.84 -38.25 17.68
N SER A 97 -0.28 -38.87 16.64
CA SER A 97 1.01 -39.58 16.72
C SER A 97 2.19 -38.66 17.01
N HIS A 98 2.14 -37.42 16.52
CA HIS A 98 3.20 -36.42 16.67
C HIS A 98 2.86 -35.37 17.74
N LEU A 99 1.90 -35.65 18.61
CA LEU A 99 1.35 -34.68 19.56
C LEU A 99 2.41 -34.09 20.49
N ASP A 100 3.27 -34.93 21.07
CA ASP A 100 4.30 -34.48 22.01
C ASP A 100 5.30 -33.52 21.34
N MET A 101 5.67 -33.80 20.08
CA MET A 101 6.53 -32.92 19.30
C MET A 101 5.83 -31.60 19.01
N LEU A 102 4.58 -31.63 18.55
CA LEU A 102 3.79 -30.42 18.27
C LEU A 102 3.60 -29.57 19.53
N GLN A 103 3.37 -30.20 20.68
CA GLN A 103 3.26 -29.52 21.97
C GLN A 103 4.59 -28.89 22.39
N ALA A 104 5.73 -29.54 22.12
CA ALA A 104 7.05 -28.97 22.39
C ALA A 104 7.39 -27.76 21.50
N LEU A 105 6.68 -27.55 20.39
CA LEU A 105 6.80 -26.34 19.57
C LEU A 105 5.98 -25.16 20.10
N THR A 106 4.95 -25.44 20.88
CA THR A 106 4.03 -24.42 21.40
C THR A 106 4.39 -24.02 22.82
N VAL A 107 4.12 -22.77 23.17
CA VAL A 107 4.16 -22.37 24.58
C VAL A 107 2.98 -23.00 25.33
N SER A 108 3.13 -23.21 26.63
CA SER A 108 2.01 -23.67 27.45
C SER A 108 0.90 -22.62 27.47
N LYS A 109 -0.33 -23.09 27.65
CA LYS A 109 -1.49 -22.21 27.80
C LYS A 109 -1.27 -21.22 28.94
N GLU A 110 -0.71 -21.70 30.04
CA GLU A 110 -0.41 -20.90 31.23
C GLU A 110 0.57 -19.77 30.89
N ALA A 111 1.64 -20.05 30.15
CA ALA A 111 2.61 -19.04 29.73
C ALA A 111 2.00 -18.01 28.76
N SER A 112 1.16 -18.44 27.80
CA SER A 112 0.42 -17.51 26.93
C SER A 112 -0.52 -16.60 27.74
N CYS A 113 -1.23 -17.16 28.73
CA CYS A 113 -2.12 -16.40 29.60
C CYS A 113 -1.35 -15.40 30.47
N GLU A 114 -0.23 -15.81 31.05
CA GLU A 114 0.63 -14.91 31.84
C GLU A 114 1.20 -13.78 30.99
N SER A 115 1.67 -14.08 29.77
CA SER A 115 2.14 -13.07 28.81
C SER A 115 1.03 -12.06 28.47
N PHE A 116 -0.17 -12.56 28.16
CA PHE A 116 -1.33 -11.71 27.86
C PHE A 116 -1.71 -10.80 29.03
N LEU A 117 -1.84 -11.38 30.23
CA LEU A 117 -2.19 -10.63 31.43
C LEU A 117 -1.11 -9.60 31.81
N SER A 118 0.16 -9.95 31.68
CA SER A 118 1.27 -9.03 31.93
C SER A 118 1.22 -7.82 30.99
N GLN A 119 0.94 -8.05 29.71
CA GLN A 119 0.80 -6.97 28.71
C GLN A 119 -0.42 -6.10 28.99
N ILE A 120 -1.58 -6.68 29.36
CA ILE A 120 -2.75 -5.89 29.78
C ILE A 120 -2.43 -5.03 30.99
N VAL A 121 -1.84 -5.61 32.04
CA VAL A 121 -1.51 -4.87 33.27
C VAL A 121 -0.53 -3.74 32.96
N SER A 122 0.48 -3.99 32.11
CA SER A 122 1.40 -2.96 31.66
C SER A 122 0.69 -1.84 30.90
N LEU A 123 -0.25 -2.19 30.02
CA LEU A 123 -1.04 -1.22 29.26
C LEU A 123 -1.94 -0.39 30.20
N THR A 124 -2.65 -1.03 31.13
CA THR A 124 -3.50 -0.34 32.12
C THR A 124 -2.68 0.61 33.00
N ASN A 125 -1.53 0.17 33.50
CA ASN A 125 -0.66 1.02 34.32
C ASN A 125 -0.08 2.20 33.52
N SER A 126 0.18 2.00 32.22
CA SER A 126 0.62 3.09 31.35
C SER A 126 -0.47 4.14 31.16
N LEU A 127 -1.75 3.73 31.07
CA LEU A 127 -2.89 4.64 30.96
C LEU A 127 -3.10 5.49 32.21
N ASP A 128 -2.90 4.93 33.41
CA ASP A 128 -2.99 5.66 34.67
C ASP A 128 -1.89 6.72 34.85
N SER A 129 -0.79 6.60 34.10
CA SER A 129 0.31 7.57 34.11
C SER A 129 0.16 8.75 33.14
N TYR A 130 -0.86 8.71 32.26
CA TYR A 130 -1.15 9.84 31.35
C TYR A 130 -1.97 10.92 32.09
N ASP A 131 -1.38 12.10 32.21
CA ASP A 131 -2.04 13.29 32.77
C ASP A 131 -3.11 13.78 31.78
N ILE A 132 -4.40 13.55 32.09
CA ILE A 132 -5.57 13.93 31.27
C ILE A 132 -5.88 15.44 31.40
N SER A 133 -4.91 16.26 31.83
CA SER A 133 -5.11 17.70 32.05
C SER A 133 -4.73 18.59 30.85
N GLY A 134 -4.24 18.01 29.76
CA GLY A 134 -4.08 18.72 28.49
C GLY A 134 -5.07 18.23 27.46
N GLU A 135 -5.93 19.12 26.95
CA GLU A 135 -6.54 18.98 25.62
C GLU A 135 -5.43 19.03 24.54
N SER A 136 -4.47 18.11 24.59
CA SER A 136 -3.69 17.78 23.40
C SER A 136 -4.62 16.92 22.56
N LYS A 137 -5.35 17.58 21.64
CA LYS A 137 -5.69 16.92 20.38
C LYS A 137 -4.39 16.32 19.87
N VAL A 138 -4.22 15.02 20.02
CA VAL A 138 -3.16 14.26 19.36
C VAL A 138 -3.37 14.57 17.89
N ALA A 139 -2.59 15.50 17.36
CA ALA A 139 -2.63 15.84 15.96
C ALA A 139 -2.05 14.62 15.25
N SER A 140 -2.92 13.67 14.89
CA SER A 140 -2.56 12.63 13.94
C SER A 140 -1.94 13.36 12.75
N LEU A 141 -0.71 12.98 12.41
CA LEU A 141 -0.05 13.59 11.26
C LEU A 141 -0.97 13.42 10.06
N PRO A 142 -1.25 14.49 9.29
CA PRO A 142 -2.19 14.43 8.20
C PRO A 142 -1.77 13.31 7.24
N LYS A 143 -2.74 12.47 6.85
CA LYS A 143 -2.52 11.35 5.93
C LYS A 143 -2.00 11.90 4.60
N ILE A 144 -0.86 11.39 4.17
CA ILE A 144 -0.27 11.73 2.88
C ILE A 144 -1.02 10.91 1.83
N LYS A 145 -1.84 11.57 1.01
CA LYS A 145 -2.55 10.92 -0.10
C LYS A 145 -1.60 10.63 -1.26
N ILE A 146 -0.76 11.61 -1.58
CA ILE A 146 0.25 11.53 -2.64
C ILE A 146 1.52 12.24 -2.16
N VAL A 147 2.66 11.78 -2.65
CA VAL A 147 3.87 12.60 -2.74
C VAL A 147 3.98 13.03 -4.18
N SER A 148 4.16 14.33 -4.40
CA SER A 148 4.30 14.91 -5.73
C SER A 148 5.41 15.93 -5.78
N ILE A 149 5.92 16.16 -6.99
CA ILE A 149 6.71 17.33 -7.34
C ILE A 149 5.73 18.32 -7.94
N ASP A 150 5.55 19.46 -7.29
CA ASP A 150 4.70 20.52 -7.82
C ASP A 150 5.43 21.24 -8.96
N VAL A 151 4.75 21.40 -10.10
CA VAL A 151 5.30 22.04 -11.29
C VAL A 151 4.52 23.30 -11.58
N ASN A 152 5.21 24.38 -11.89
CA ASN A 152 4.56 25.65 -12.20
C ASN A 152 3.69 25.53 -13.45
N ALA A 153 2.39 25.74 -13.31
CA ALA A 153 1.42 25.64 -14.41
C ALA A 153 1.70 26.62 -15.56
N THR A 154 2.33 27.77 -15.27
CA THR A 154 2.74 28.75 -16.29
C THR A 154 3.84 28.17 -17.17
N ASP A 155 4.81 27.47 -16.58
CA ASP A 155 5.93 26.86 -17.30
C ASP A 155 5.44 25.66 -18.13
N VAL A 156 4.50 24.87 -17.59
CA VAL A 156 3.81 23.81 -18.33
C VAL A 156 3.10 24.39 -19.56
N HIS A 157 2.37 25.50 -19.40
CA HIS A 157 1.69 26.15 -20.52
C HIS A 157 2.68 26.66 -21.56
N HIS A 158 3.75 27.34 -21.16
CA HIS A 158 4.79 27.78 -22.08
C HIS A 158 5.38 26.61 -22.87
N THR A 159 5.67 25.50 -22.19
CA THR A 159 6.16 24.27 -22.81
C THR A 159 5.17 23.72 -23.85
N LEU A 160 3.85 23.71 -23.54
CA LEU A 160 2.82 23.26 -24.49
C LEU A 160 2.71 24.18 -25.72
N LYS A 161 2.85 25.49 -25.53
CA LYS A 161 2.85 26.46 -26.65
C LYS A 161 4.07 26.27 -27.55
N ASP A 162 5.25 26.10 -26.97
CA ASP A 162 6.48 25.89 -27.72
C ASP A 162 6.44 24.56 -28.49
N ALA A 163 5.86 23.52 -27.88
CA ALA A 163 5.61 22.23 -28.54
C ALA A 163 4.62 22.37 -29.72
N ALA A 164 3.52 23.10 -29.53
CA ALA A 164 2.53 23.35 -30.60
C ALA A 164 3.09 24.21 -31.75
N ALA A 165 4.00 25.14 -31.46
CA ALA A 165 4.70 25.89 -32.50
C ALA A 165 5.65 25.01 -33.32
N SER A 166 6.12 23.91 -32.74
CA SER A 166 7.07 22.99 -33.35
C SER A 166 6.41 21.82 -34.08
N ASP A 167 5.20 21.41 -33.67
CA ASP A 167 4.47 20.27 -34.22
C ASP A 167 2.98 20.57 -34.44
N SER A 168 2.52 20.43 -35.68
CA SER A 168 1.13 20.70 -36.06
C SER A 168 0.11 19.74 -35.45
N SER A 169 0.51 18.49 -35.15
CA SER A 169 -0.39 17.52 -34.51
C SER A 169 -0.70 17.91 -33.07
N ILE A 170 0.30 18.47 -32.37
CA ILE A 170 0.15 19.03 -31.02
C ILE A 170 -0.74 20.26 -31.07
N ALA A 171 -0.50 21.16 -32.04
CA ALA A 171 -1.36 22.33 -32.23
C ALA A 171 -2.83 21.95 -32.48
N GLU A 172 -3.08 20.97 -33.36
CA GLU A 172 -4.43 20.49 -33.64
C GLU A 172 -5.10 19.87 -32.40
N PHE A 173 -4.35 19.12 -31.60
CA PHE A 173 -4.86 18.57 -30.34
C PHE A 173 -5.25 19.67 -29.36
N LEU A 174 -4.37 20.66 -29.13
CA LEU A 174 -4.64 21.75 -28.19
C LEU A 174 -5.83 22.62 -28.63
N ASP A 175 -6.00 22.82 -29.94
CA ASP A 175 -7.16 23.53 -30.49
C ASP A 175 -8.47 22.76 -30.26
N LYS A 176 -8.45 21.43 -30.37
CA LYS A 176 -9.62 20.57 -30.07
C LYS A 176 -9.93 20.50 -28.57
N GLY A 177 -8.90 20.51 -27.73
CA GLY A 177 -9.02 20.42 -26.27
C GLY A 177 -9.65 21.64 -25.60
N GLY A 178 -9.98 22.69 -26.37
CA GLY A 178 -10.49 23.96 -25.88
C GLY A 178 -9.38 24.95 -25.59
N LYS A 179 -9.72 26.24 -25.39
CA LYS A 179 -8.74 27.22 -24.94
C LYS A 179 -8.45 26.98 -23.46
N PHE A 180 -7.17 26.85 -23.11
CA PHE A 180 -6.73 26.98 -21.73
C PHE A 180 -7.12 28.36 -21.20
N ASP A 181 -8.09 28.42 -20.29
CA ASP A 181 -8.46 29.63 -19.56
C ASP A 181 -8.02 29.49 -18.10
N PRO A 182 -6.94 30.18 -17.66
CA PRO A 182 -6.50 30.14 -16.27
C PRO A 182 -7.55 30.72 -15.29
N SER A 183 -8.59 31.39 -15.78
CA SER A 183 -9.64 32.04 -14.99
C SER A 183 -10.92 31.22 -14.80
N SER A 184 -11.07 30.07 -15.48
CA SER A 184 -12.23 29.19 -15.31
C SER A 184 -12.07 28.31 -14.06
N ILE A 185 -12.29 28.91 -12.90
CA ILE A 185 -12.24 28.27 -11.57
C ILE A 185 -13.69 27.96 -11.16
N ASP A 186 -13.95 26.73 -10.69
CA ASP A 186 -15.17 26.29 -9.96
C ASP A 186 -16.43 25.79 -10.69
N ALA A 187 -16.34 25.05 -11.81
CA ALA A 187 -17.52 24.34 -12.33
C ALA A 187 -17.26 22.84 -12.59
N ASP A 188 -17.53 22.02 -11.57
CA ASP A 188 -17.85 20.58 -11.66
C ASP A 188 -16.81 19.76 -12.47
N GLU A 189 -15.60 19.60 -11.90
CA GLU A 189 -14.39 19.02 -12.50
C GLU A 189 -14.53 17.67 -13.22
N LYS A 190 -15.65 16.95 -13.07
CA LYS A 190 -15.81 15.59 -13.60
C LYS A 190 -16.62 15.48 -14.89
N LYS A 191 -17.13 16.57 -15.46
CA LYS A 191 -18.13 16.48 -16.55
C LYS A 191 -17.73 17.07 -17.90
N THR A 192 -16.63 17.82 -17.97
CA THR A 192 -16.18 18.43 -19.22
C THR A 192 -14.68 18.28 -19.41
N ALA A 193 -14.27 18.23 -20.67
CA ALA A 193 -12.90 18.27 -21.13
C ALA A 193 -12.23 19.53 -20.57
N ARG A 194 -11.05 19.35 -19.98
CA ARG A 194 -10.39 20.40 -19.21
C ARG A 194 -8.88 20.22 -19.17
N TYR A 195 -8.19 21.35 -19.08
CA TYR A 195 -6.80 21.38 -18.71
C TYR A 195 -6.62 21.28 -17.19
N ILE A 196 -5.53 20.64 -16.76
CA ILE A 196 -5.18 20.51 -15.36
C ILE A 196 -4.51 21.81 -14.89
N LYS A 197 -5.03 22.38 -13.81
CA LYS A 197 -4.51 23.60 -13.21
C LYS A 197 -3.35 23.32 -12.26
N ASP A 198 -3.54 22.36 -11.36
CA ASP A 198 -2.55 21.98 -10.35
C ASP A 198 -1.64 20.89 -10.93
N THR A 199 -0.72 21.32 -11.78
CA THR A 199 0.23 20.45 -12.47
C THR A 199 1.29 19.95 -11.51
N HIS A 200 1.44 18.63 -11.47
CA HIS A 200 2.41 17.98 -10.60
C HIS A 200 2.85 16.66 -11.21
N VAL A 201 4.00 16.16 -10.78
CA VAL A 201 4.47 14.81 -11.07
C VAL A 201 4.17 13.95 -9.85
N THR A 202 3.38 12.89 -10.01
CA THR A 202 3.14 11.96 -8.90
C THR A 202 4.37 11.07 -8.69
N MET A 203 4.93 11.09 -7.49
CA MET A 203 6.04 10.21 -7.09
C MET A 203 5.53 8.89 -6.54
N VAL A 204 4.55 8.96 -5.64
CA VAL A 204 3.90 7.80 -5.02
C VAL A 204 2.50 8.18 -4.55
N HIS A 205 1.56 7.23 -4.67
CA HIS A 205 0.20 7.34 -4.14
C HIS A 205 0.03 6.38 -2.96
N CYS A 206 -0.76 6.75 -1.94
CA CYS A 206 -0.96 5.95 -0.73
C CYS A 206 -1.60 4.56 -0.95
N SER A 207 -2.03 4.26 -2.17
CA SER A 207 -2.50 2.91 -2.55
C SER A 207 -1.36 1.96 -2.93
N ARG A 208 -0.12 2.48 -3.05
CA ARG A 208 1.07 1.74 -3.47
C ARG A 208 2.15 1.65 -2.39
N SER A 209 2.13 2.53 -1.39
CA SER A 209 3.10 2.56 -0.29
C SER A 209 2.45 2.98 1.03
N SER A 210 3.01 2.53 2.16
CA SER A 210 2.50 2.84 3.50
C SER A 210 2.84 4.26 3.93
N GLN A 211 2.14 4.79 4.94
CA GLN A 211 2.45 6.13 5.46
C GLN A 211 3.86 6.22 6.05
N HIS A 212 4.34 5.13 6.67
CA HIS A 212 5.70 5.05 7.20
C HIS A 212 6.74 5.15 6.09
N GLU A 213 6.59 4.32 5.05
CA GLU A 213 7.48 4.32 3.89
C GLU A 213 7.48 5.67 3.16
N MET A 214 6.30 6.25 2.92
CA MET A 214 6.19 7.56 2.26
C MET A 214 6.93 8.64 3.05
N ARG A 215 6.76 8.68 4.38
CA ARG A 215 7.47 9.64 5.25
C ARG A 215 8.96 9.38 5.32
N GLN A 216 9.38 8.13 5.43
CA GLN A 216 10.79 7.75 5.50
C GLN A 216 11.52 8.08 4.19
N ARG A 217 10.90 7.79 3.04
CA ARG A 217 11.51 7.97 1.72
C ARG A 217 11.52 9.43 1.27
N PHE A 218 10.44 10.17 1.52
CA PHE A 218 10.24 11.49 0.92
C PHE A 218 10.17 12.64 1.93
N GLY A 219 10.05 12.36 3.23
CA GLY A 219 9.85 13.40 4.24
C GLY A 219 11.00 14.39 4.34
N SER A 220 12.25 13.96 4.06
CA SER A 220 13.40 14.86 4.02
C SER A 220 13.45 15.77 2.78
N LEU A 221 12.67 15.45 1.74
CA LEU A 221 12.60 16.19 0.48
C LEU A 221 11.50 17.26 0.48
N GLU A 222 10.65 17.32 1.51
CA GLU A 222 9.57 18.28 1.60
C GLU A 222 10.11 19.73 1.52
N GLY A 223 9.57 20.51 0.58
CA GLY A 223 10.02 21.89 0.32
C GLY A 223 11.34 22.01 -0.43
N SER A 224 11.94 20.90 -0.89
CA SER A 224 13.14 20.94 -1.74
C SER A 224 12.77 21.24 -3.19
N GLU A 225 13.67 21.94 -3.88
CA GLU A 225 13.51 22.28 -5.30
C GLU A 225 14.28 21.29 -6.20
N LEU A 226 13.77 21.07 -7.42
CA LEU A 226 14.40 20.22 -8.43
C LEU A 226 14.03 20.66 -9.86
N ASP A 227 14.97 20.48 -10.79
CA ASP A 227 14.76 20.76 -12.22
C ASP A 227 14.29 19.51 -12.94
N VAL A 228 12.98 19.42 -13.23
CA VAL A 228 12.43 18.35 -14.08
C VAL A 228 12.64 18.67 -15.55
N VAL A 229 13.01 17.66 -16.34
CA VAL A 229 13.21 17.82 -17.78
C VAL A 229 12.02 17.20 -18.51
N VAL A 230 11.28 18.01 -19.27
CA VAL A 230 10.24 17.51 -20.18
C VAL A 230 10.89 16.92 -21.41
N ASN A 231 10.62 15.66 -21.71
CA ASN A 231 11.22 14.93 -22.84
C ASN A 231 10.21 14.49 -23.91
N GLY A 232 8.91 14.63 -23.65
CA GLY A 232 7.88 14.27 -24.61
C GLY A 232 6.50 14.82 -24.26
N PHE A 233 5.64 14.91 -25.28
CA PHE A 233 4.22 15.20 -25.12
C PHE A 233 3.42 14.02 -25.63
N LEU A 234 2.63 13.41 -24.75
CA LEU A 234 1.90 12.18 -24.97
C LEU A 234 0.41 12.46 -24.91
N PHE A 235 -0.34 12.09 -25.94
CA PHE A 235 -1.76 12.36 -25.98
C PHE A 235 -2.53 11.32 -26.79
N ASN A 236 -3.81 11.19 -26.46
CA ASN A 236 -4.83 10.52 -27.25
C ASN A 236 -6.14 11.32 -27.13
N ASP A 237 -7.24 10.77 -27.66
CA ASP A 237 -8.54 11.46 -27.64
C ASP A 237 -9.13 11.67 -26.23
N GLU A 238 -8.61 10.97 -25.21
CA GLU A 238 -9.13 11.00 -23.83
C GLU A 238 -8.26 11.78 -22.84
N ILE A 239 -6.93 11.84 -23.05
CA ILE A 239 -6.00 12.38 -22.06
C ILE A 239 -4.69 12.84 -22.71
N ALA A 240 -4.05 13.83 -22.11
CA ALA A 240 -2.70 14.26 -22.47
C ALA A 240 -1.81 14.50 -21.25
N ALA A 241 -0.53 14.19 -21.40
CA ALA A 241 0.50 14.37 -20.38
C ALA A 241 1.85 14.77 -21.00
N LEU A 242 2.68 15.42 -20.21
CA LEU A 242 4.10 15.63 -20.52
C LEU A 242 4.90 14.52 -19.84
N SER A 243 5.70 13.79 -20.60
CA SER A 243 6.67 12.85 -20.05
C SER A 243 7.87 13.64 -19.51
N VAL A 244 8.34 13.25 -18.32
CA VAL A 244 9.40 13.96 -17.61
C VAL A 244 10.49 13.01 -17.11
N GLU A 245 11.71 13.51 -17.12
CA GLU A 245 12.84 12.94 -16.41
C GLU A 245 13.01 13.68 -15.08
N ILE A 246 13.00 12.93 -13.98
CA ILE A 246 13.22 13.45 -12.63
C ILE A 246 14.71 13.29 -12.31
N PRO A 247 15.43 14.36 -11.94
CA PRO A 247 16.83 14.24 -11.57
C PRO A 247 16.96 13.41 -10.29
N GLY A 248 18.03 12.62 -10.19
CA GLY A 248 18.29 11.82 -8.99
C GLY A 248 18.68 12.65 -7.75
N LYS A 249 18.74 13.98 -7.85
CA LYS A 249 19.18 14.88 -6.79
C LYS A 249 18.42 16.20 -6.79
N THR A 250 18.22 16.77 -5.59
CA THR A 250 17.66 18.12 -5.40
C THR A 250 18.66 19.22 -5.73
N LEU A 251 18.14 20.42 -5.99
CA LEU A 251 18.90 21.66 -6.17
C LEU A 251 19.38 22.21 -4.81
N GLY A 252 20.46 22.99 -4.84
CA GLY A 252 20.98 23.72 -3.68
C GLY A 252 22.24 23.12 -3.04
N ASN A 253 22.63 23.69 -1.89
CA ASN A 253 23.92 23.38 -1.23
C ASN A 253 23.93 22.03 -0.50
N GLN A 254 22.76 21.53 -0.10
CA GLN A 254 22.58 20.17 0.43
C GLN A 254 21.81 19.37 -0.62
N SER A 255 22.55 18.78 -1.54
CA SER A 255 21.98 17.93 -2.58
C SER A 255 21.52 16.61 -1.95
N LEU A 256 20.20 16.41 -1.88
CA LEU A 256 19.55 15.21 -1.34
C LEU A 256 19.24 14.25 -2.48
N ASP A 257 19.38 12.95 -2.22
CA ASP A 257 19.04 11.92 -3.20
C ASP A 257 17.51 11.82 -3.35
N VAL A 258 17.03 11.84 -4.59
CA VAL A 258 15.61 11.76 -4.94
C VAL A 258 15.29 10.32 -5.35
N PRO A 259 14.41 9.60 -4.63
CA PRO A 259 13.96 8.27 -5.03
C PRO A 259 13.21 8.31 -6.37
N PRO A 260 13.25 7.22 -7.16
CA PRO A 260 12.47 7.13 -8.39
C PRO A 260 10.96 7.18 -8.11
N SER A 261 10.21 7.70 -9.09
CA SER A 261 8.74 7.58 -9.12
C SER A 261 8.34 6.10 -9.22
N GLU A 262 7.19 5.75 -8.63
CA GLU A 262 6.61 4.41 -8.73
C GLU A 262 5.79 4.18 -10.00
N ASN A 263 5.52 5.24 -10.76
CA ASN A 263 4.90 5.12 -12.06
C ASN A 263 5.90 4.53 -13.07
N GLU A 264 5.41 3.73 -14.03
CA GLU A 264 6.23 3.14 -15.09
C GLU A 264 7.00 4.21 -15.88
N PHE A 265 6.40 5.39 -16.03
CA PHE A 265 7.05 6.60 -16.50
C PHE A 265 6.52 7.81 -15.71
N ALA A 266 7.41 8.74 -15.39
CA ALA A 266 7.06 9.97 -14.70
C ALA A 266 6.42 10.95 -15.68
N HIS A 267 5.33 11.59 -15.27
CA HIS A 267 4.59 12.49 -16.14
C HIS A 267 3.81 13.56 -15.38
N ILE A 268 3.46 14.62 -16.10
CA ILE A 268 2.57 15.70 -15.68
C ILE A 268 1.31 15.59 -16.52
N THR A 269 0.16 15.27 -15.91
CA THR A 269 -1.12 15.29 -16.61
C THR A 269 -1.51 16.73 -16.91
N VAL A 270 -1.79 17.06 -18.17
CA VAL A 270 -2.09 18.44 -18.60
C VAL A 270 -3.50 18.63 -19.12
N TRP A 271 -4.16 17.58 -19.61
CA TRP A 271 -5.53 17.64 -20.10
C TRP A 271 -6.26 16.32 -19.93
N CYS A 272 -7.55 16.38 -19.59
CA CYS A 272 -8.45 15.23 -19.53
C CYS A 272 -9.72 15.52 -20.31
N GLY A 273 -10.20 14.56 -21.08
CA GLY A 273 -11.47 14.61 -21.79
C GLY A 273 -12.69 14.50 -20.88
N ASP A 274 -13.88 14.57 -21.48
CA ASP A 274 -15.17 14.48 -20.78
C ASP A 274 -15.27 13.21 -19.93
N GLY A 275 -15.47 13.35 -18.62
CA GLY A 275 -15.61 12.21 -17.70
C GLY A 275 -14.32 11.42 -17.47
N VAL A 276 -13.18 11.89 -17.97
CA VAL A 276 -11.88 11.22 -17.81
C VAL A 276 -11.19 11.70 -16.53
N GLU A 277 -10.74 10.73 -15.72
CA GLU A 277 -9.94 10.98 -14.53
C GLU A 277 -8.45 11.00 -14.86
N ALA A 278 -7.70 11.88 -14.19
CA ALA A 278 -6.26 12.05 -14.42
C ALA A 278 -5.46 10.76 -14.25
N VAL A 279 -5.91 9.81 -13.41
CA VAL A 279 -5.26 8.51 -13.22
C VAL A 279 -5.08 7.71 -14.52
N LYS A 280 -5.89 7.97 -15.55
CA LYS A 280 -5.74 7.34 -16.87
C LYS A 280 -4.42 7.72 -17.58
N SER A 281 -3.76 8.82 -17.21
CA SER A 281 -2.49 9.22 -17.84
C SER A 281 -1.40 8.17 -17.64
N ASN A 282 -1.48 7.37 -16.57
CA ASN A 282 -0.58 6.22 -16.34
C ASN A 282 -0.61 5.16 -17.47
N SER A 283 -1.59 5.22 -18.38
CA SER A 283 -1.68 4.32 -19.53
C SER A 283 -1.08 4.88 -20.83
N LEU A 284 -0.59 6.13 -20.82
CA LEU A 284 0.16 6.71 -21.94
C LEU A 284 1.59 6.14 -21.95
N PRO A 285 2.29 6.04 -23.10
CA PRO A 285 3.69 5.62 -23.18
C PRO A 285 4.66 6.75 -23.51
#